data_AF-A0A562PXH4-F1
#
_entry.id   AF-A0A562PXH4-F1
#
_cell.length_a   1.000
_cell.length_b   1.000
_cell.length_c   1.000
_cell.angle_alpha   90.00
_cell.angle_beta   90.00
_cell.angle_gamma   90.00
#
_symmetry.space_group_name_H-M   'P 1'
#
loop_
_entity.id
_entity.type
_entity.pdbx_description
1 polymer ?
#
loop_
_entity_poly.entity_id
_entity_poly.type
_entity_poly.pdbx_seq_one_letter_code
_entity_poly.pdbx_strand_id
1 'polypeptide(L)'
;MKNLFSLLFLLFFCYLSAQTKKAETVYFGFDKSKLDKHQIQIIVNFIKTVDTTNVESIQIYGYCDDRGDNDYNYKLSNNRVKTVQDILTSNGFNKNKIVIIEGKGRVILTNDAFKNLNETRSKNRRVDLLIVKKNSFGKGIYNSFQDNHKVGDRVYLETILFPLGSSKLTEQSKMELDKILIILQKQKNIQFEIKGHVCCTPSYYDDAIDKDTHERKLSLNRAKNVYKYLISKGINSLRMKYIGCGNKFPTGLGEALDRRVEFLIVKI
;
A
#
# COMPACT_ATOMS: atom_id res chain seq x y z
N MET A 1 10.78 -14.75 56.03
CA MET A 1 10.66 -13.32 55.68
C MET A 1 10.88 -13.16 54.18
N LYS A 2 10.17 -12.22 53.56
CA LYS A 2 9.71 -12.23 52.16
C LYS A 2 10.85 -12.14 51.12
N ASN A 3 10.82 -13.05 50.15
CA ASN A 3 11.53 -12.93 48.87
C ASN A 3 10.90 -11.79 48.06
N LEU A 4 11.70 -10.79 47.70
CA LEU A 4 11.27 -9.67 46.86
C LEU A 4 11.94 -9.78 45.48
N PHE A 5 11.46 -10.71 44.65
CA PHE A 5 11.78 -10.67 43.21
C PHE A 5 10.85 -9.65 42.56
N SER A 6 11.37 -8.43 42.35
CA SER A 6 10.71 -7.41 41.55
C SER A 6 10.77 -7.84 40.08
N LEU A 7 9.65 -8.34 39.57
CA LEU A 7 9.45 -8.69 38.17
C LEU A 7 9.26 -7.37 37.38
N LEU A 8 10.37 -6.73 36.97
CA LEU A 8 10.32 -5.58 36.08
C LEU A 8 9.92 -6.08 34.69
N PHE A 9 8.62 -5.97 34.38
CA PHE A 9 8.05 -6.29 33.08
C PHE A 9 8.58 -5.29 32.05
N LEU A 10 9.69 -5.66 31.39
CA LEU A 10 10.31 -4.87 30.33
C LEU A 10 9.42 -4.96 29.08
N LEU A 11 8.42 -4.08 29.01
CA LEU A 11 7.65 -3.76 27.80
C LEU A 11 8.60 -3.11 26.79
N PHE A 12 9.39 -3.92 26.11
CA PHE A 12 10.21 -3.50 24.98
C PHE A 12 9.30 -3.34 23.76
N PHE A 13 8.52 -2.26 23.72
CA PHE A 13 7.89 -1.79 22.49
C PHE A 13 8.99 -1.16 21.61
N CYS A 14 9.73 -2.02 20.92
CA CYS A 14 10.50 -1.60 19.75
C CYS A 14 9.52 -1.20 18.65
N TYR A 15 9.17 0.08 18.60
CA TYR A 15 8.64 0.69 17.38
C TYR A 15 9.79 0.77 16.37
N LEU A 16 10.02 -0.31 15.64
CA LEU A 16 10.81 -0.29 14.43
C LEU A 16 9.99 0.44 13.35
N SER A 17 10.20 1.76 13.26
CA SER A 17 9.67 2.56 12.15
C SER A 17 10.43 2.20 10.87
N ALA A 18 9.88 1.25 10.12
CA ALA A 18 10.33 0.87 8.79
C ALA A 18 9.98 1.94 7.76
N GLN A 19 10.62 3.11 7.78
CA GLN A 19 10.17 4.24 6.98
C GLN A 19 10.30 3.97 5.46
N THR A 20 9.17 3.98 4.75
CA THR A 20 9.12 4.16 3.30
C THR A 20 9.78 5.48 2.94
N LYS A 21 10.98 5.42 2.35
CA LYS A 21 11.72 6.62 1.97
C LYS A 21 11.27 7.06 0.57
N LYS A 22 10.84 8.32 0.47
CA LYS A 22 10.65 9.00 -0.82
C LYS A 22 11.98 8.94 -1.58
N ALA A 23 11.96 8.24 -2.71
CA ALA A 23 13.15 7.96 -3.49
C ALA A 23 13.39 9.05 -4.53
N GLU A 24 12.32 9.51 -5.20
CA GLU A 24 12.41 10.52 -6.24
C GLU A 24 11.10 11.31 -6.35
N THR A 25 11.15 12.52 -6.90
CA THR A 25 9.97 13.33 -7.21
C THR A 25 10.12 13.99 -8.56
N VAL A 26 9.11 13.83 -9.41
CA VAL A 26 9.02 14.55 -10.68
C VAL A 26 7.88 15.53 -10.69
N TYR A 27 8.08 16.65 -11.38
CA TYR A 27 7.15 17.77 -11.41
C TYR A 27 6.51 17.93 -12.79
N PHE A 28 5.28 18.42 -12.78
CA PHE A 28 4.48 18.65 -13.98
C PHE A 28 4.16 20.12 -14.16
N GLY A 29 4.10 20.54 -15.42
CA GLY A 29 3.53 21.83 -15.77
C GLY A 29 2.05 21.93 -15.37
N PHE A 30 1.55 23.17 -15.31
CA PHE A 30 0.13 23.41 -15.08
C PHE A 30 -0.71 22.67 -16.12
N ASP A 31 -1.72 21.96 -15.64
CA ASP A 31 -2.68 21.20 -16.45
C ASP A 31 -2.07 20.14 -17.38
N LYS A 32 -0.85 19.68 -17.08
CA LYS A 32 -0.14 18.69 -17.91
C LYS A 32 -0.01 17.35 -17.21
N SER A 33 -0.17 16.28 -17.98
CA SER A 33 0.20 14.90 -17.64
C SER A 33 1.44 14.41 -18.38
N LYS A 34 1.95 15.15 -19.37
CA LYS A 34 3.22 14.88 -20.03
C LYS A 34 4.37 15.57 -19.30
N LEU A 35 5.48 14.86 -19.13
CA LEU A 35 6.72 15.40 -18.57
C LEU A 35 7.55 16.12 -19.64
N ASP A 36 8.30 17.13 -19.23
CA ASP A 36 9.36 17.70 -20.06
C ASP A 36 10.60 16.81 -20.07
N LYS A 37 11.56 17.13 -20.96
CA LYS A 37 12.78 16.34 -21.14
C LYS A 37 13.63 16.25 -19.86
N HIS A 38 13.69 17.33 -19.08
CA HIS A 38 14.48 17.36 -17.84
C HIS A 38 13.88 16.40 -16.80
N GLN A 39 12.56 16.43 -16.61
CA GLN A 39 11.86 15.54 -15.68
C GLN A 39 11.91 14.07 -16.12
N ILE A 40 11.86 13.80 -17.43
CA ILE A 40 12.09 12.44 -17.96
C ILE A 40 13.50 11.96 -17.58
N GLN A 41 14.51 12.82 -17.72
CA GLN A 41 15.90 12.45 -17.42
C GLN A 41 16.11 12.12 -15.92
N ILE A 42 15.38 12.79 -15.02
CA ILE A 42 15.40 12.45 -13.58
C ILE A 42 14.96 11.00 -13.37
N ILE A 43 13.85 10.57 -13.97
CA ILE A 43 13.36 9.17 -13.86
C ILE A 43 14.36 8.19 -14.46
N VAL A 44 14.91 8.51 -15.64
CA VAL A 44 15.89 7.64 -16.32
C VAL A 44 17.16 7.49 -15.46
N ASN A 45 17.65 8.58 -14.86
CA ASN A 45 18.81 8.53 -13.98
C ASN A 45 18.51 7.73 -12.71
N PHE A 46 17.32 7.91 -12.13
CA PHE A 46 16.86 7.12 -10.99
C PHE A 46 16.89 5.61 -11.28
N ILE A 47 16.39 5.18 -12.45
CA ILE A 47 16.41 3.76 -12.85
C ILE A 47 17.85 3.22 -12.98
N LYS A 48 18.77 4.05 -13.47
CA LYS A 48 20.18 3.65 -13.66
C LYS A 48 20.94 3.53 -12.34
N THR A 49 20.59 4.32 -11.33
CA THR A 49 21.32 4.39 -10.06
C THR A 49 20.68 3.55 -8.96
N VAL A 50 19.40 3.21 -9.07
CA VAL A 50 18.71 2.41 -8.06
C VAL A 50 19.25 0.98 -8.04
N ASP A 51 19.69 0.52 -6.88
CA ASP A 51 20.07 -0.88 -6.66
C ASP A 51 18.80 -1.75 -6.61
N THR A 52 18.42 -2.26 -7.77
CA THR A 52 17.22 -3.09 -7.94
C THR A 52 17.26 -4.41 -7.16
N THR A 53 18.43 -4.87 -6.69
CA THR A 53 18.54 -6.11 -5.89
C THR A 53 17.95 -5.93 -4.50
N ASN A 54 18.05 -4.72 -3.96
CA ASN A 54 17.55 -4.31 -2.64
C ASN A 54 16.17 -3.65 -2.67
N VAL A 55 15.64 -3.32 -3.85
CA VAL A 55 14.26 -2.86 -4.02
C VAL A 55 13.31 -4.05 -4.00
N GLU A 56 12.39 -4.05 -3.04
CA GLU A 56 11.25 -4.97 -3.02
C GLU A 56 10.17 -4.46 -3.96
N SER A 57 9.71 -3.22 -3.75
CA SER A 57 8.65 -2.62 -4.54
C SER A 57 8.82 -1.10 -4.71
N ILE A 58 8.15 -0.55 -5.72
CA ILE A 58 7.98 0.88 -5.96
C ILE A 58 6.50 1.23 -5.89
N GLN A 59 6.22 2.33 -5.22
CA GLN A 59 4.90 2.95 -5.14
C GLN A 59 4.94 4.31 -5.86
N ILE A 60 3.90 4.60 -6.64
CA ILE A 60 3.77 5.80 -7.47
C ILE A 60 2.53 6.57 -7.04
N TYR A 61 2.71 7.79 -6.54
CA TYR A 61 1.62 8.66 -6.11
C TYR A 61 1.63 9.98 -6.88
N GLY A 62 0.53 10.30 -7.54
CA GLY A 62 0.40 11.52 -8.35
C GLY A 62 -0.50 12.54 -7.69
N TYR A 63 -0.15 13.81 -7.83
CA TYR A 63 -0.84 14.92 -7.18
C TYR A 63 -1.09 16.05 -8.17
N CYS A 64 -2.12 16.84 -7.89
CA CYS A 64 -2.40 18.11 -8.55
C CYS A 64 -2.33 19.26 -7.55
N ASP A 65 -2.25 20.49 -8.06
CA ASP A 65 -2.45 21.66 -7.21
C ASP A 65 -3.91 21.82 -6.80
N ASP A 66 -4.21 22.85 -6.01
CA ASP A 66 -5.50 23.06 -5.35
C ASP A 66 -6.65 23.43 -6.29
N ARG A 67 -6.36 23.77 -7.55
CA ARG A 67 -7.31 24.34 -8.50
C ARG A 67 -8.02 23.28 -9.33
N GLY A 68 -9.24 23.61 -9.78
CA GLY A 68 -10.10 22.70 -10.55
C GLY A 68 -10.95 21.81 -9.65
N ASP A 69 -11.93 21.13 -10.24
CA ASP A 69 -12.82 20.24 -9.49
C ASP A 69 -12.12 18.92 -9.07
N ASN A 70 -12.75 18.20 -8.15
CA ASN A 70 -12.20 16.96 -7.57
C ASN A 70 -12.02 15.87 -8.64
N ASP A 71 -13.02 15.66 -9.49
CA ASP A 71 -13.05 14.56 -10.46
C ASP A 71 -12.02 14.79 -11.56
N TYR A 72 -11.90 16.03 -12.02
CA TYR A 72 -10.88 16.46 -12.95
C TYR A 72 -9.47 16.20 -12.41
N ASN A 73 -9.18 16.67 -11.20
CA ASN A 73 -7.87 16.49 -10.59
C ASN A 73 -7.55 15.02 -10.31
N TYR A 74 -8.56 14.22 -9.97
CA TYR A 74 -8.40 12.77 -9.81
C TYR A 74 -8.00 12.12 -11.14
N LYS A 75 -8.69 12.44 -12.25
CA LYS A 75 -8.31 11.97 -13.60
C LYS A 75 -6.92 12.45 -14.01
N LEU A 76 -6.59 13.72 -13.80
CA LEU A 76 -5.30 14.30 -14.16
C LEU A 76 -4.15 13.65 -13.38
N SER A 77 -4.31 13.46 -12.07
CA SER A 77 -3.30 12.78 -11.24
C SER A 77 -3.12 11.30 -11.63
N ASN A 78 -4.20 10.60 -12.02
CA ASN A 78 -4.13 9.25 -12.58
C ASN A 78 -3.35 9.20 -13.92
N ASN A 79 -3.55 10.19 -14.80
CA ASN A 79 -2.79 10.29 -16.05
C ASN A 79 -1.30 10.57 -15.81
N ARG A 80 -0.97 11.35 -14.77
CA ARG A 80 0.42 11.63 -14.37
C ARG A 80 1.14 10.37 -13.88
N VAL A 81 0.54 9.61 -12.97
CA VAL A 81 1.16 8.36 -12.49
C VAL A 81 1.32 7.34 -13.62
N LYS A 82 0.37 7.28 -14.57
CA LYS A 82 0.49 6.44 -15.77
C LYS A 82 1.68 6.83 -16.63
N THR A 83 1.88 8.13 -16.87
CA THR A 83 3.03 8.64 -17.63
C THR A 83 4.36 8.23 -16.97
N VAL A 84 4.46 8.34 -15.65
CA VAL A 84 5.66 7.91 -14.91
C VAL A 84 5.84 6.39 -14.96
N GLN A 85 4.77 5.61 -14.80
CA GLN A 85 4.79 4.16 -14.94
C GLN A 85 5.32 3.76 -16.33
N ASP A 86 4.79 4.35 -17.39
CA ASP A 86 5.17 4.03 -18.77
C ASP A 86 6.66 4.32 -19.01
N ILE A 87 7.19 5.44 -18.48
CA ILE A 87 8.61 5.77 -18.55
C ILE A 87 9.45 4.75 -17.77
N LEU A 88 9.06 4.38 -16.55
CA LEU A 88 9.76 3.37 -15.75
C LEU A 88 9.86 2.05 -16.52
N THR A 89 8.74 1.54 -17.02
CA THR A 89 8.70 0.24 -17.71
C THR A 89 9.41 0.27 -19.07
N SER A 90 9.29 1.36 -19.82
CA SER A 90 9.96 1.49 -21.13
C SER A 90 11.48 1.60 -21.00
N ASN A 91 11.98 2.00 -19.83
CA ASN A 91 13.41 2.05 -19.51
C ASN A 91 13.88 0.82 -18.71
N GLY A 92 13.14 -0.29 -18.78
CA GLY A 92 13.57 -1.58 -18.26
C GLY A 92 13.27 -1.84 -16.78
N PHE A 93 12.55 -0.95 -16.09
CA PHE A 93 12.12 -1.24 -14.72
C PHE A 93 11.08 -2.37 -14.72
N ASN A 94 11.29 -3.37 -13.85
CA ASN A 94 10.40 -4.52 -13.78
C ASN A 94 9.00 -4.10 -13.32
N LYS A 95 8.00 -4.20 -14.20
CA LYS A 95 6.60 -3.87 -13.93
C LYS A 95 6.04 -4.59 -12.71
N ASN A 96 6.48 -5.81 -12.43
CA ASN A 96 6.00 -6.58 -11.27
C ASN A 96 6.45 -6.00 -9.92
N LYS A 97 7.47 -5.13 -9.91
CA LYS A 97 7.89 -4.40 -8.70
C LYS A 97 7.11 -3.11 -8.50
N ILE A 98 6.29 -2.67 -9.47
CA ILE A 98 5.45 -1.48 -9.31
C ILE A 98 4.11 -1.93 -8.73
N VAL A 99 3.92 -1.72 -7.43
CA VAL A 99 2.82 -2.35 -6.66
C VAL A 99 1.65 -1.42 -6.36
N ILE A 100 1.91 -0.11 -6.25
CA ILE A 100 0.88 0.91 -6.01
C ILE A 100 1.02 2.00 -7.06
N ILE A 101 -0.10 2.36 -7.70
CA ILE A 101 -0.18 3.40 -8.72
C ILE A 101 -1.48 4.17 -8.49
N GLU A 102 -1.37 5.34 -7.86
CA GLU A 102 -2.56 6.06 -7.38
C GLU A 102 -2.46 7.56 -7.66
N GLY A 103 -3.41 8.09 -8.45
CA GLY A 103 -3.68 9.51 -8.50
C GLY A 103 -4.44 9.95 -7.25
N LYS A 104 -3.86 10.87 -6.48
CA LYS A 104 -4.40 11.40 -5.22
C LYS A 104 -5.30 12.62 -5.41
N GLY A 105 -5.43 13.14 -6.64
CA GLY A 105 -6.20 14.35 -6.90
C GLY A 105 -5.49 15.63 -6.45
N ARG A 106 -6.27 16.65 -6.10
CA ARG A 106 -5.75 17.96 -5.68
C ARG A 106 -5.22 17.95 -4.25
N VAL A 107 -4.14 18.69 -4.03
CA VAL A 107 -3.61 18.96 -2.70
C VAL A 107 -4.19 20.27 -2.18
N ILE A 108 -4.93 20.20 -1.06
CA ILE A 108 -5.48 21.39 -0.40
C ILE A 108 -4.34 22.17 0.28
N LEU A 109 -4.35 23.49 0.09
CA LEU A 109 -3.35 24.38 0.68
C LEU A 109 -3.64 24.64 2.16
N THR A 110 -2.59 24.77 2.96
CA THR A 110 -2.65 25.26 4.34
C THR A 110 -2.43 26.77 4.40
N ASN A 111 -2.74 27.41 5.53
CA ASN A 111 -2.63 28.87 5.68
C ASN A 111 -1.20 29.40 5.41
N ASP A 112 -0.16 28.63 5.72
CA ASP A 112 1.23 29.03 5.46
C ASP A 112 1.62 29.00 3.98
N ALA A 113 0.88 28.23 3.16
CA ALA A 113 1.15 28.09 1.74
C ALA A 113 0.86 29.36 0.92
N PHE A 114 0.08 30.30 1.47
CA PHE A 114 -0.29 31.54 0.79
C PHE A 114 0.88 32.52 0.61
N LYS A 115 1.96 32.38 1.40
CA LYS A 115 3.16 33.23 1.27
C LYS A 115 3.87 33.05 -0.07
N ASN A 116 3.95 31.81 -0.56
CA ASN A 116 4.60 31.44 -1.83
C ASN A 116 3.67 30.59 -2.69
N LEU A 117 2.47 31.10 -2.96
CA LEU A 117 1.36 30.34 -3.56
C LEU A 117 1.73 29.64 -4.88
N ASN A 118 2.36 30.37 -5.80
CA ASN A 118 2.73 29.82 -7.11
C ASN A 118 3.79 28.72 -7.02
N GLU A 119 4.76 28.89 -6.13
CA GLU A 119 5.81 27.90 -5.89
C GLU A 119 5.21 26.63 -5.25
N THR A 120 4.36 26.79 -4.22
CA THR A 120 3.66 25.68 -3.58
C THR A 120 2.81 24.90 -4.58
N ARG A 121 2.06 25.60 -5.44
CA ARG A 121 1.30 24.96 -6.53
C ARG A 121 2.21 24.18 -7.47
N SER A 122 3.36 24.73 -7.82
CA SER A 122 4.34 24.01 -8.64
C SER A 122 4.85 22.74 -7.98
N LYS A 123 5.16 22.82 -6.68
CA LYS A 123 5.58 21.66 -5.87
C LYS A 123 4.46 20.64 -5.67
N ASN A 124 3.19 21.03 -5.77
CA ASN A 124 2.04 20.13 -5.67
C ASN A 124 1.71 19.39 -6.96
N ARG A 125 2.07 19.95 -8.13
CA ARG A 125 1.96 19.24 -9.41
C ARG A 125 3.11 18.25 -9.55
N ARG A 126 3.01 17.11 -8.89
CA ARG A 126 4.10 16.14 -8.80
C ARG A 126 3.65 14.70 -8.87
N VAL A 127 4.61 13.82 -9.14
CA VAL A 127 4.52 12.39 -8.84
C VAL A 127 5.69 12.02 -7.93
N ASP A 128 5.35 11.36 -6.82
CA ASP A 128 6.30 10.84 -5.84
C ASP A 128 6.54 9.36 -6.10
N LEU A 129 7.82 8.97 -6.20
CA LEU A 129 8.28 7.58 -6.24
C LEU A 129 8.79 7.19 -4.86
N LEU A 130 8.19 6.17 -4.25
CA LEU A 130 8.63 5.62 -2.98
C LEU A 130 9.19 4.23 -3.21
N ILE A 131 10.37 3.96 -2.65
CA ILE A 131 10.97 2.62 -2.66
C ILE A 131 10.67 1.95 -1.32
N VAL A 132 10.18 0.71 -1.42
CA VAL A 132 10.18 -0.25 -0.33
C VAL A 132 11.39 -1.15 -0.52
N LYS A 133 12.30 -1.17 0.46
CA LYS A 133 13.45 -2.08 0.42
C LYS A 133 13.06 -3.49 0.85
N LYS A 134 13.81 -4.49 0.43
CA LYS A 134 13.70 -5.84 0.98
C LYS A 134 13.90 -5.81 2.50
N ASN A 135 13.11 -6.60 3.21
CA ASN A 135 13.16 -6.73 4.68
C ASN A 135 12.95 -5.41 5.45
N SER A 136 12.38 -4.36 4.82
CA SER A 136 12.17 -3.07 5.47
C SER A 136 11.30 -3.17 6.71
N PHE A 137 10.28 -4.02 6.68
CA PHE A 137 9.21 -4.07 7.69
C PHE A 137 9.59 -4.76 9.00
N GLY A 138 10.83 -5.26 9.12
CA GLY A 138 11.28 -6.02 10.29
C GLY A 138 11.13 -7.53 10.14
N LYS A 139 11.64 -8.26 11.13
CA LYS A 139 11.69 -9.73 11.11
C LYS A 139 10.28 -10.33 11.15
N GLY A 140 9.99 -11.25 10.22
CA GLY A 140 8.69 -11.93 10.13
C GLY A 140 7.61 -11.15 9.38
N ILE A 141 7.95 -10.04 8.73
CA ILE A 141 7.02 -9.27 7.90
C ILE A 141 7.49 -9.27 6.44
N TYR A 142 6.59 -9.66 5.55
CA TYR A 142 6.87 -9.90 4.13
C TYR A 142 5.81 -9.24 3.25
N ASN A 143 6.18 -8.89 2.02
CA ASN A 143 5.24 -8.35 1.01
C ASN A 143 4.72 -9.42 0.03
N SER A 144 5.23 -10.63 0.18
CA SER A 144 4.88 -11.78 -0.65
C SER A 144 5.03 -13.06 0.17
N PHE A 145 4.33 -14.10 -0.24
CA PHE A 145 4.51 -15.43 0.35
C PHE A 145 5.93 -15.94 0.07
N GLN A 146 6.54 -16.51 1.11
CA GLN A 146 7.88 -17.09 1.07
C GLN A 146 7.78 -18.61 1.01
N ASP A 147 8.84 -19.27 0.53
CA ASP A 147 8.92 -20.73 0.51
C ASP A 147 8.85 -21.34 1.93
N ASN A 148 9.32 -20.61 2.94
CA ASN A 148 9.30 -21.03 4.33
C ASN A 148 8.80 -19.89 5.22
N HIS A 149 7.65 -20.11 5.86
CA HIS A 149 7.10 -19.22 6.87
C HIS A 149 7.28 -19.80 8.28
N LYS A 150 7.07 -18.95 9.28
CA LYS A 150 6.92 -19.32 10.70
C LYS A 150 5.58 -18.83 11.22
N VAL A 151 5.07 -19.48 12.26
CA VAL A 151 3.90 -18.97 12.99
C VAL A 151 4.19 -17.57 13.51
N GLY A 152 3.28 -16.64 13.26
CA GLY A 152 3.42 -15.21 13.57
C GLY A 152 3.88 -14.35 12.38
N ASP A 153 4.36 -14.96 11.29
CA ASP A 153 4.73 -14.21 10.09
C ASP A 153 3.51 -13.47 9.51
N ARG A 154 3.74 -12.26 9.00
CA ARG A 154 2.74 -11.45 8.31
C ARG A 154 3.12 -11.24 6.87
N VAL A 155 2.17 -11.48 5.97
CA VAL A 155 2.32 -11.24 4.53
C VAL A 155 1.38 -10.11 4.13
N TYR A 156 1.93 -8.93 3.90
CA TYR A 156 1.24 -7.72 3.45
C TYR A 156 1.00 -7.81 1.96
N LEU A 157 -0.27 -7.74 1.55
CA LEU A 157 -0.61 -7.84 0.15
C LEU A 157 -0.69 -6.44 -0.48
N GLU A 158 0.47 -5.80 -0.64
CA GLU A 158 0.57 -4.42 -1.18
C GLU A 158 -0.13 -4.24 -2.53
N THR A 159 -0.26 -5.33 -3.31
CA THR A 159 -0.86 -5.33 -4.65
C THR A 159 -2.36 -5.69 -4.66
N ILE A 160 -2.94 -6.04 -3.51
CA ILE A 160 -4.39 -6.30 -3.38
C ILE A 160 -5.10 -4.97 -3.10
N LEU A 161 -5.23 -4.22 -4.18
CA LEU A 161 -5.86 -2.91 -4.20
C LEU A 161 -7.39 -3.02 -4.24
N PHE A 162 -8.03 -2.20 -3.43
CA PHE A 162 -9.47 -1.98 -3.49
C PHE A 162 -9.75 -0.56 -4.01
N PRO A 163 -10.80 -0.37 -4.84
CA PRO A 163 -11.26 0.99 -5.13
C PRO A 163 -11.58 1.73 -3.82
N LEU A 164 -11.47 3.05 -3.84
CA LEU A 164 -11.73 3.89 -2.67
C LEU A 164 -13.14 3.59 -2.10
N GLY A 165 -13.20 3.29 -0.80
CA GLY A 165 -14.43 2.96 -0.09
C GLY A 165 -15.08 1.62 -0.44
N SER A 166 -14.52 0.84 -1.38
CA SER A 166 -15.11 -0.42 -1.84
C SER A 166 -14.38 -1.64 -1.26
N SER A 167 -15.09 -2.75 -1.14
CA SER A 167 -14.52 -4.06 -0.82
C SER A 167 -14.37 -4.97 -2.04
N LYS A 168 -14.74 -4.49 -3.24
CA LYS A 168 -14.66 -5.25 -4.49
C LYS A 168 -13.21 -5.42 -4.96
N LEU A 169 -12.82 -6.66 -5.23
CA LEU A 169 -11.53 -6.98 -5.83
C LEU A 169 -11.49 -6.52 -7.30
N THR A 170 -10.46 -5.77 -7.65
CA THR A 170 -10.17 -5.42 -9.05
C THR A 170 -9.60 -6.62 -9.80
N GLU A 171 -9.65 -6.61 -11.14
CA GLU A 171 -9.02 -7.68 -11.95
C GLU A 171 -7.52 -7.79 -11.69
N GLN A 172 -6.83 -6.65 -11.54
CA GLN A 172 -5.42 -6.64 -11.17
C GLN A 172 -5.18 -7.33 -9.82
N SER A 173 -6.01 -7.06 -8.82
CA SER A 173 -5.90 -7.74 -7.52
C SER A 173 -6.18 -9.24 -7.60
N LYS A 174 -7.11 -9.67 -8.46
CA LYS A 174 -7.34 -11.10 -8.70
C LYS A 174 -6.12 -11.78 -9.32
N MET A 175 -5.46 -11.15 -10.28
CA MET A 175 -4.22 -11.67 -10.88
C MET A 175 -3.10 -11.83 -9.83
N GLU A 176 -3.02 -10.92 -8.87
CA GLU A 176 -2.04 -10.99 -7.78
C GLU A 176 -2.41 -12.08 -6.76
N LEU A 177 -3.69 -12.25 -6.44
CA LEU A 177 -4.17 -13.40 -5.64
C LEU A 177 -3.89 -14.73 -6.33
N ASP A 178 -3.98 -14.80 -7.66
CA ASP A 178 -3.67 -16.02 -8.42
C ASP A 178 -2.17 -16.40 -8.31
N LYS A 179 -1.25 -15.43 -8.19
CA LYS A 179 0.16 -15.72 -7.88
C LYS A 179 0.34 -16.32 -6.49
N ILE A 180 -0.39 -15.79 -5.51
CA ILE A 180 -0.37 -16.29 -4.12
C ILE A 180 -0.99 -17.69 -4.04
N LEU A 181 -2.02 -17.95 -4.85
CA LEU A 181 -2.72 -19.23 -4.92
C LEU A 181 -1.76 -20.38 -5.23
N ILE A 182 -0.83 -20.20 -6.17
CA ILE A 182 0.18 -21.20 -6.54
C ILE A 182 0.96 -21.65 -5.30
N ILE A 183 1.36 -20.70 -4.45
CA ILE A 183 2.14 -20.99 -3.24
C ILE A 183 1.26 -21.67 -2.18
N LEU A 184 0.04 -21.17 -1.96
CA LEU A 184 -0.90 -21.74 -0.98
C LEU A 184 -1.37 -23.16 -1.35
N GLN A 185 -1.42 -23.49 -2.64
CA GLN A 185 -1.73 -24.83 -3.14
C GLN A 185 -0.55 -25.80 -2.95
N LYS A 186 0.69 -25.31 -3.08
CA LYS A 186 1.92 -26.08 -2.79
C LYS A 186 2.07 -26.32 -1.27
N GLN A 187 1.86 -25.29 -0.47
CA GLN A 187 2.02 -25.31 0.99
C GLN A 187 0.70 -25.62 1.70
N LYS A 188 0.22 -26.87 1.63
CA LYS A 188 -1.12 -27.25 2.12
C LYS A 188 -1.32 -27.17 3.64
N ASN A 189 -0.24 -27.19 4.42
CA ASN A 189 -0.32 -27.24 5.88
C ASN A 189 -0.48 -25.85 6.53
N ILE A 190 -0.19 -24.79 5.77
CA ILE A 190 -0.28 -23.43 6.28
C ILE A 190 -1.74 -23.07 6.54
N GLN A 191 -2.01 -22.60 7.76
CA GLN A 191 -3.25 -21.93 8.14
C GLN A 191 -2.96 -20.46 8.45
N PHE A 192 -3.87 -19.57 8.06
CA PHE A 192 -3.66 -18.13 8.16
C PHE A 192 -4.96 -17.35 8.41
N GLU A 193 -4.81 -16.18 9.01
CA GLU A 193 -5.86 -15.18 9.17
C GLU A 193 -5.72 -14.08 8.12
N ILE A 194 -6.80 -13.80 7.39
CA ILE A 194 -6.91 -12.70 6.44
C ILE A 194 -7.41 -11.49 7.21
N LYS A 195 -6.56 -10.47 7.38
CA LYS A 195 -6.88 -9.27 8.15
C LYS A 195 -7.05 -8.08 7.22
N GLY A 196 -8.25 -7.51 7.19
CA GLY A 196 -8.54 -6.30 6.43
C GLY A 196 -8.39 -5.06 7.29
N HIS A 197 -7.85 -3.99 6.71
CA HIS A 197 -7.60 -2.72 7.38
C HIS A 197 -8.17 -1.57 6.54
N VAL A 198 -8.50 -0.47 7.22
CA VAL A 198 -8.93 0.78 6.58
C VAL A 198 -8.12 1.95 7.13
N CYS A 199 -7.90 2.95 6.29
CA CYS A 199 -7.26 4.20 6.70
C CYS A 199 -8.32 5.28 6.99
N CYS A 200 -7.86 6.37 7.60
CA CYS A 200 -8.49 7.70 7.57
C CYS A 200 -9.97 7.76 8.00
N THR A 201 -10.37 6.84 8.89
CA THR A 201 -11.65 6.92 9.57
C THR A 201 -11.44 7.73 10.85
N PRO A 202 -12.32 8.71 11.18
CA PRO A 202 -12.23 9.45 12.43
C PRO A 202 -12.15 8.53 13.65
N SER A 203 -11.45 8.96 14.71
CA SER A 203 -11.15 8.13 15.90
C SER A 203 -12.39 7.62 16.64
N TYR A 204 -13.55 8.24 16.45
CA TYR A 204 -14.82 7.80 17.04
C TYR A 204 -15.50 6.65 16.28
N TYR A 205 -14.94 6.24 15.13
CA TYR A 205 -15.39 5.08 14.38
C TYR A 205 -14.28 4.04 14.24
N ASP A 206 -14.65 2.79 14.50
CA ASP A 206 -13.74 1.64 14.42
C ASP A 206 -13.48 1.18 12.98
N ASP A 207 -14.38 1.44 12.04
CA ASP A 207 -14.28 1.00 10.64
C ASP A 207 -14.91 2.05 9.70
N ALA A 208 -14.59 1.93 8.40
CA ALA A 208 -15.13 2.74 7.34
C ALA A 208 -16.43 2.14 6.78
N ILE A 209 -17.23 3.00 6.13
CA ILE A 209 -18.41 2.59 5.39
C ILE A 209 -17.98 1.94 4.09
N ASP A 210 -18.50 0.74 3.83
CA ASP A 210 -18.36 0.06 2.54
C ASP A 210 -19.38 0.65 1.57
N LYS A 211 -18.89 1.23 0.47
CA LYS A 211 -19.71 1.74 -0.63
C LYS A 211 -20.66 0.68 -1.19
N ASP A 212 -20.23 -0.59 -1.20
CA ASP A 212 -20.94 -1.66 -1.89
C ASP A 212 -22.09 -2.22 -1.03
N THR A 213 -21.95 -2.19 0.30
CA THR A 213 -22.96 -2.72 1.23
C THR A 213 -23.66 -1.64 2.06
N HIS A 214 -23.15 -0.41 2.02
CA HIS A 214 -23.56 0.71 2.87
C HIS A 214 -23.42 0.47 4.38
N GLU A 215 -22.66 -0.56 4.78
CA GLU A 215 -22.41 -0.88 6.19
C GLU A 215 -21.03 -0.39 6.64
N ARG A 216 -20.90 -0.04 7.92
CA ARG A 216 -19.61 0.30 8.56
C ARG A 216 -18.78 -0.97 8.86
N LYS A 217 -18.43 -1.72 7.81
CA LYS A 217 -17.69 -2.98 7.89
C LYS A 217 -16.71 -3.14 6.71
N LEU A 218 -16.18 -2.04 6.19
CA LEU A 218 -15.32 -2.06 5.00
C LEU A 218 -14.09 -2.96 5.21
N SER A 219 -13.41 -2.86 6.35
CA SER A 219 -12.24 -3.70 6.65
C SER A 219 -12.60 -5.19 6.66
N LEU A 220 -13.73 -5.54 7.28
CA LEU A 220 -14.24 -6.92 7.34
C LEU A 220 -14.63 -7.43 5.95
N ASN A 221 -15.34 -6.63 5.16
CA ASN A 221 -15.81 -7.02 3.83
C ASN A 221 -14.65 -7.22 2.86
N ARG A 222 -13.59 -6.40 2.95
CA ARG A 222 -12.35 -6.61 2.18
C ARG A 222 -11.71 -7.96 2.48
N ALA A 223 -11.54 -8.29 3.77
CA ALA A 223 -11.00 -9.58 4.19
C ALA A 223 -11.90 -10.75 3.74
N LYS A 224 -13.23 -10.59 3.87
CA LYS A 224 -14.22 -11.57 3.44
C LYS A 224 -14.20 -11.82 1.93
N ASN A 225 -14.00 -10.79 1.11
CA ASN A 225 -13.94 -10.95 -0.34
C ASN A 225 -12.67 -11.66 -0.80
N VAL A 226 -11.53 -11.42 -0.15
CA VAL A 226 -10.31 -12.22 -0.38
C VAL A 226 -10.53 -13.68 0.04
N TYR A 227 -11.13 -13.91 1.21
CA TYR A 227 -11.49 -15.25 1.68
C TYR A 227 -12.38 -16.01 0.68
N LYS A 228 -13.46 -15.37 0.22
CA LYS A 228 -14.37 -15.95 -0.79
C LYS A 228 -13.66 -16.25 -2.10
N TYR A 229 -12.77 -15.35 -2.54
CA TYR A 229 -11.97 -15.57 -3.75
C TYR A 229 -11.09 -16.81 -3.62
N LEU A 230 -10.36 -16.95 -2.51
CA LEU A 230 -9.49 -18.12 -2.29
C LEU A 230 -10.27 -19.43 -2.19
N ILE A 231 -11.46 -19.43 -1.56
CA ILE A 231 -12.36 -20.60 -1.57
C ILE A 231 -12.78 -20.95 -2.99
N SER A 232 -13.19 -19.97 -3.80
CA SER A 232 -13.61 -20.20 -5.19
C SER A 232 -12.48 -20.79 -6.05
N LYS A 233 -11.22 -20.62 -5.62
CA LYS A 233 -10.01 -21.17 -6.25
C LYS A 233 -9.52 -22.47 -5.61
N GLY A 234 -10.30 -23.08 -4.70
CA GLY A 234 -10.04 -24.39 -4.12
C GLY A 234 -9.17 -24.40 -2.87
N ILE A 235 -8.90 -23.24 -2.24
CA ILE A 235 -8.25 -23.25 -0.92
C ILE A 235 -9.26 -23.67 0.14
N ASN A 236 -8.91 -24.71 0.91
CA ASN A 236 -9.75 -25.26 1.96
C ASN A 236 -10.09 -24.17 3.01
N SER A 237 -11.39 -23.94 3.23
CA SER A 237 -11.93 -22.95 4.17
C SER A 237 -11.46 -23.15 5.60
N LEU A 238 -11.14 -24.38 6.02
CA LEU A 238 -10.62 -24.71 7.36
C LEU A 238 -9.20 -24.17 7.60
N ARG A 239 -8.47 -23.83 6.53
CA ARG A 239 -7.12 -23.24 6.61
C ARG A 239 -7.16 -21.72 6.81
N MET A 240 -8.33 -21.12 6.73
CA MET A 240 -8.47 -19.67 6.62
C MET A 240 -9.49 -19.15 7.62
N LYS A 241 -9.16 -18.02 8.24
CA LYS A 241 -10.13 -17.17 8.94
C LYS A 241 -10.03 -15.76 8.36
N TYR A 242 -11.07 -14.94 8.49
CA TYR A 242 -11.02 -13.54 8.08
C TYR A 242 -11.54 -12.65 9.19
N ILE A 243 -10.91 -11.49 9.38
CA ILE A 243 -11.29 -10.50 10.39
C ILE A 243 -11.17 -9.08 9.82
N GLY A 244 -12.05 -8.19 10.29
CA GLY A 244 -11.95 -6.74 10.06
C GLY A 244 -11.23 -6.09 11.23
N CYS A 245 -10.10 -5.44 10.94
CA CYS A 245 -9.27 -4.78 11.95
C CYS A 245 -9.53 -3.28 12.05
N GLY A 246 -10.35 -2.71 11.14
CA GLY A 246 -10.66 -1.30 11.18
C GLY A 246 -9.46 -0.40 10.94
N ASN A 247 -9.45 0.76 11.60
CA ASN A 247 -8.32 1.70 11.66
C ASN A 247 -7.40 1.47 12.89
N LYS A 248 -7.55 0.34 13.60
CA LYS A 248 -6.89 0.11 14.91
C LYS A 248 -5.41 -0.22 14.83
N PHE A 249 -4.91 -0.60 13.65
CA PHE A 249 -3.52 -1.03 13.45
C PHE A 249 -2.85 -0.27 12.30
N PRO A 250 -2.68 1.07 12.43
CA PRO A 250 -1.93 1.85 11.46
C PRO A 250 -0.47 1.41 11.47
N THR A 251 0.10 1.28 10.28
CA THR A 251 1.50 0.91 10.07
C THR A 251 2.44 2.10 10.29
N GLY A 252 1.92 3.32 10.17
CA GLY A 252 2.73 4.54 10.13
C GLY A 252 3.52 4.72 8.83
N LEU A 253 3.30 3.84 7.84
CA LEU A 253 4.02 3.80 6.57
C LEU A 253 3.23 4.45 5.41
N GLY A 254 2.11 5.09 5.74
CA GLY A 254 1.26 5.81 4.80
C GLY A 254 -0.08 5.13 4.57
N GLU A 255 -1.04 5.93 4.13
CA GLU A 255 -2.45 5.52 4.04
C GLU A 255 -2.69 4.29 3.18
N ALA A 256 -1.90 4.08 2.12
CA ALA A 256 -2.10 2.94 1.23
C ALA A 256 -1.75 1.62 1.92
N LEU A 257 -0.71 1.60 2.75
CA LEU A 257 -0.36 0.45 3.59
C LEU A 257 -1.32 0.27 4.76
N ASP A 258 -2.06 1.33 5.14
CA ASP A 258 -3.15 1.22 6.11
C ASP A 258 -4.46 0.73 5.46
N ARG A 259 -4.63 0.88 4.14
CA ARG A 259 -5.73 0.28 3.35
C ARG A 259 -5.34 -1.07 2.76
N ARG A 260 -4.92 -2.00 3.61
CA ARG A 260 -4.40 -3.29 3.16
C ARG A 260 -5.29 -4.48 3.53
N VAL A 261 -5.01 -5.59 2.90
CA VAL A 261 -5.26 -6.92 3.45
C VAL A 261 -3.91 -7.58 3.71
N GLU A 262 -3.75 -8.20 4.89
CA GLU A 262 -2.55 -8.97 5.24
C GLU A 262 -2.94 -10.39 5.66
N PHE A 263 -2.05 -11.36 5.44
CA PHE A 263 -2.22 -12.72 5.94
C PHE A 263 -1.29 -12.92 7.15
N LEU A 264 -1.85 -13.31 8.29
CA LEU A 264 -1.10 -13.71 9.47
C LEU A 264 -1.01 -15.23 9.51
N ILE A 265 0.20 -15.79 9.49
CA ILE A 265 0.40 -17.23 9.60
C ILE A 265 0.14 -17.67 11.05
N VAL A 266 -0.82 -18.57 11.25
CA VAL A 266 -1.22 -19.07 12.58
C VAL A 266 -0.83 -20.51 12.83
N LYS A 267 -0.60 -21.31 11.77
CA LYS A 267 -0.16 -22.71 11.88
C LYS A 267 0.57 -23.14 10.61
N ILE A 268 1.51 -24.09 10.76
CA ILE A 268 2.27 -24.77 9.69
C ILE A 268 2.31 -26.27 10.00
#